data_AF-A0A7K3H6A7-F1
#
_entry.id   AF-A0A7K3H6A7-F1
#
_cell.length_a   1.000
_cell.length_b   1.000
_cell.length_c   1.000
_cell.angle_alpha   90.00
_cell.angle_beta   90.00
_cell.angle_gamma   90.00
#
_symmetry.space_group_name_H-M   'P 1'
#
loop_
_entity.id
_entity.type
_entity.pdbx_description
1 polymer ?
#
loop_
_entity_poly.entity_id
_entity_poly.type
_entity_poly.pdbx_seq_one_letter_code
_entity_poly.pdbx_strand_id
1 'polypeptide(L)'
;MTDAGGPGRPLDLLFTTSGGGRRTRHLPLARRNAMAGPYSTLLSYRVGAHRRLLALTPAPGSPRVRGDLAGLRQALRTEPLVFVLCTVRDGEPWRALGTLATGPPSDAPPGSTSSYDPYLNALPGLRPTSR
;
A
#
# COMPACT_ATOMS: atom_id res chain seq x y z
N MET A 1 9.37 -11.20 -13.43
CA MET A 1 9.16 -10.73 -12.05
C MET A 1 8.60 -11.91 -11.27
N THR A 2 9.17 -12.26 -10.11
CA THR A 2 8.71 -13.41 -9.32
C THR A 2 7.62 -12.95 -8.36
N ASP A 3 6.53 -13.70 -8.24
CA ASP A 3 5.45 -13.36 -7.31
C ASP A 3 5.93 -13.43 -5.85
N ALA A 4 5.30 -12.63 -4.97
CA ALA A 4 5.73 -12.46 -3.59
C ALA A 4 5.75 -13.77 -2.77
N GLY A 5 4.88 -14.73 -3.09
CA GLY A 5 4.84 -16.05 -2.45
C GLY A 5 5.68 -17.13 -3.15
N GLY A 6 6.46 -16.78 -4.17
CA GLY A 6 7.06 -17.71 -5.12
C GLY A 6 6.19 -17.91 -6.36
N PRO A 7 6.65 -18.66 -7.38
CA PRO A 7 5.98 -18.76 -8.68
C PRO A 7 4.50 -19.14 -8.58
N GLY A 8 3.61 -18.34 -9.20
CA GLY A 8 2.16 -18.58 -9.21
C GLY A 8 1.45 -18.24 -7.90
N ARG A 9 2.12 -17.53 -6.97
CA ARG A 9 1.58 -17.16 -5.66
C ARG A 9 1.58 -15.64 -5.48
N PRO A 10 0.69 -14.93 -6.18
CA PRO A 10 0.57 -13.48 -6.07
C PRO A 10 0.10 -13.06 -4.67
N LEU A 11 0.37 -11.80 -4.35
CA LEU A 11 -0.09 -11.14 -3.13
C LEU A 11 -0.68 -9.80 -3.51
N ASP A 12 -1.96 -9.59 -3.18
CA ASP A 12 -2.63 -8.32 -3.31
C ASP A 12 -2.82 -7.67 -1.94
N LEU A 13 -2.44 -6.40 -1.85
CA LEU A 13 -2.62 -5.57 -0.68
C LEU A 13 -3.34 -4.29 -1.10
N LEU A 14 -4.49 -4.02 -0.51
CA LEU A 14 -5.26 -2.81 -0.79
C LEU A 14 -5.02 -1.75 0.29
N PHE A 15 -4.58 -0.58 -0.15
CA PHE A 15 -4.35 0.57 0.71
C PHE A 15 -5.18 1.76 0.24
N THR A 16 -5.60 2.59 1.19
CA THR A 16 -6.30 3.84 0.91
C THR A 16 -5.66 4.98 1.69
N THR A 17 -5.79 6.21 1.19
CA THR A 17 -5.25 7.39 1.86
C THR A 17 -5.86 7.51 3.26
N SER A 18 -5.02 7.63 4.29
CA SER A 18 -5.48 7.59 5.69
C SER A 18 -4.68 8.53 6.59
N GLY A 19 -5.19 8.86 7.78
CA GLY A 19 -4.35 9.55 8.77
C GLY A 19 -3.13 8.73 9.21
N GLY A 20 -2.15 9.37 9.83
CA GLY A 20 -0.99 8.71 10.45
C GLY A 20 -1.09 8.54 11.97
N GLY A 21 -2.06 9.22 12.59
CA GLY A 21 -2.23 9.25 14.04
C GLY A 21 -2.94 8.01 14.58
N ARG A 22 -2.90 7.82 15.90
CA ARG A 22 -3.45 6.63 16.56
C ARG A 22 -4.92 6.36 16.23
N ARG A 23 -5.74 7.41 16.14
CA ARG A 23 -7.17 7.30 15.78
C ARG A 23 -7.42 7.47 14.28
N THR A 24 -6.62 8.29 13.61
CA THR A 24 -6.87 8.67 12.21
C THR A 24 -6.35 7.66 11.18
N ARG A 25 -5.51 6.69 11.59
CA ARG A 25 -5.01 5.60 10.74
C ARG A 25 -6.06 4.63 10.20
N HIS A 26 -7.29 4.72 10.70
CA HIS A 26 -8.45 3.95 10.26
C HIS A 26 -9.48 4.80 9.49
N LEU A 27 -9.18 6.08 9.26
CA LEU A 27 -10.09 7.01 8.58
C LEU A 27 -9.55 7.37 7.19
N PRO A 28 -10.35 7.19 6.12
CA PRO A 28 -10.02 7.73 4.82
C PRO A 28 -9.80 9.24 4.87
N LEU A 29 -8.78 9.73 4.14
CA LEU A 29 -8.51 11.16 4.01
C LEU A 29 -8.37 11.53 2.53
N ALA A 30 -9.17 12.46 2.04
CA ALA A 30 -8.99 13.02 0.71
C ALA A 30 -7.67 13.81 0.65
N ARG A 31 -6.92 13.67 -0.45
CA ARG A 31 -5.64 14.38 -0.62
C ARG A 31 -5.44 14.88 -2.04
N ARG A 32 -4.88 16.08 -2.15
CA ARG A 32 -4.44 16.68 -3.41
C ARG A 32 -2.99 16.36 -3.77
N ASN A 33 -2.18 15.89 -2.81
CA ASN A 33 -0.83 15.39 -3.03
C ASN A 33 -0.78 13.91 -2.61
N ALA A 34 -0.47 13.02 -3.55
CA ALA A 34 -0.40 11.58 -3.31
C ALA A 34 0.70 11.21 -2.31
N MET A 35 1.82 11.95 -2.30
CA MET A 35 2.97 11.67 -1.44
C MET A 35 2.94 12.45 -0.12
N ALA A 36 1.82 13.09 0.24
CA ALA A 36 1.73 13.93 1.45
C ALA A 36 1.48 13.16 2.76
N GLY A 37 1.31 11.84 2.73
CA GLY A 37 1.05 11.09 3.95
C GLY A 37 0.76 9.61 3.71
N PRO A 38 0.40 8.87 4.77
CA PRO A 38 0.29 7.43 4.69
C PRO A 38 -0.95 6.96 3.94
N TYR A 39 -0.84 5.73 3.42
CA TYR A 39 -1.96 4.91 3.00
C TYR A 39 -2.06 3.74 3.98
N SER A 40 -3.26 3.29 4.32
CA SER A 40 -3.51 2.23 5.29
C SER A 40 -4.45 1.20 4.70
N THR A 41 -4.34 -0.05 5.15
CA THR A 41 -5.34 -1.09 4.83
C THR A 41 -6.71 -0.80 5.46
N LEU A 42 -6.79 0.14 6.41
CA LEU A 42 -7.89 0.47 7.33
C LEU A 42 -8.34 -0.68 8.24
N LEU A 43 -8.45 -1.88 7.67
CA LEU A 43 -8.76 -3.13 8.32
C LEU A 43 -7.48 -3.87 8.69
N SER A 44 -7.60 -4.70 9.72
CA SER A 44 -6.49 -5.53 10.18
C SER A 44 -6.18 -6.66 9.19
N TYR A 45 -4.90 -6.98 9.10
CA TYR A 45 -4.37 -8.16 8.45
C TYR A 45 -3.80 -9.10 9.51
N ARG A 46 -3.85 -10.39 9.26
CA ARG A 46 -3.00 -11.35 9.95
C ARG A 46 -1.60 -11.24 9.36
N VAL A 47 -0.63 -10.97 10.23
CA VAL A 47 0.80 -10.90 9.94
C VAL A 47 1.51 -11.88 10.88
N GLY A 48 1.89 -13.04 10.36
CA GLY A 48 2.29 -14.19 11.16
C GLY A 48 1.18 -14.59 12.14
N ALA A 49 1.49 -14.60 13.44
CA ALA A 49 0.56 -14.94 14.51
C ALA A 49 -0.35 -13.78 14.95
N HIS A 50 -0.12 -12.54 14.49
CA HIS A 50 -0.75 -11.35 15.07
C HIS A 50 -1.72 -10.66 14.10
N ARG A 51 -2.75 -10.02 14.66
CA ARG A 51 -3.57 -9.04 13.93
C ARG A 51 -2.87 -7.68 13.98
N ARG A 52 -2.61 -7.10 12.80
CA ARG A 52 -1.91 -5.82 12.66
C ARG A 52 -2.51 -5.02 11.51
N LEU A 53 -2.43 -3.70 11.60
CA LEU A 53 -2.69 -2.81 10.48
C LEU A 53 -1.40 -2.71 9.64
N LEU A 54 -1.55 -2.59 8.32
CA LEU A 54 -0.44 -2.28 7.41
C LEU A 54 -0.62 -0.86 6.87
N ALA A 55 0.49 -0.17 6.65
CA ALA A 55 0.49 1.13 6.01
C ALA A 55 1.70 1.33 5.11
N LEU A 56 1.54 2.20 4.12
CA LEU A 56 2.61 2.74 3.29
C LEU A 56 2.82 4.19 3.66
N THR A 57 4.02 4.55 4.09
CA THR A 57 4.41 5.94 4.32
C THR A 57 5.36 6.38 3.21
N PRO A 58 5.14 7.51 2.52
CA PRO A 58 6.10 8.07 1.58
C PRO A 58 7.50 8.13 2.19
N ALA A 59 8.52 7.73 1.43
CA ALA A 59 9.90 7.80 1.91
C ALA A 59 10.31 9.26 2.19
N PRO A 60 11.21 9.53 3.17
CA PRO A 60 11.75 10.86 3.39
C PRO A 60 12.30 11.45 2.09
N GLY A 61 11.99 12.72 1.81
CA GLY A 61 12.41 13.39 0.57
C GLY A 61 11.56 13.06 -0.67
N SER A 62 10.45 12.34 -0.53
CA SER A 62 9.55 12.03 -1.65
C SER A 62 9.07 13.29 -2.40
N PRO A 63 8.94 13.23 -3.74
CA PRO A 63 8.50 14.35 -4.55
C PRO A 63 7.04 14.71 -4.24
N ARG A 64 6.65 15.95 -4.57
CA ARG A 64 5.25 16.35 -4.59
C ARG A 64 4.57 15.79 -5.83
N VAL A 65 3.53 14.98 -5.66
CA VAL A 65 2.81 14.34 -6.77
C VAL A 65 1.33 14.70 -6.69
N ARG A 66 0.74 15.21 -7.77
CA ARG A 66 -0.70 15.51 -7.80
C ARG A 66 -1.52 14.24 -7.53
N GLY A 67 -2.56 14.37 -6.71
CA GLY A 67 -3.45 13.27 -6.30
C GLY A 67 -4.48 12.85 -7.34
N ASP A 68 -4.24 13.14 -8.62
CA ASP A 68 -5.07 12.71 -9.75
C ASP A 68 -4.29 11.70 -10.61
N LEU A 69 -5.01 10.93 -11.44
CA LEU A 69 -4.41 9.86 -12.24
C LEU A 69 -3.36 10.38 -13.24
N ALA A 70 -3.59 11.55 -13.84
CA ALA A 70 -2.65 12.15 -14.78
C ALA A 70 -1.33 12.51 -14.09
N GLY A 71 -1.40 13.12 -12.90
CA GLY A 71 -0.26 13.46 -12.07
C GLY A 71 0.53 12.25 -11.61
N LEU A 72 -0.16 11.20 -11.16
CA LEU A 72 0.49 9.93 -10.81
C LEU A 72 1.20 9.29 -12.00
N ARG A 73 0.53 9.19 -13.16
CA ARG A 73 1.15 8.65 -14.39
C ARG A 73 2.39 9.45 -14.78
N GLN A 74 2.34 10.78 -14.70
CA GLN A 74 3.49 11.62 -15.02
C GLN A 74 4.65 11.38 -14.06
N ALA A 75 4.39 11.31 -12.76
CA ALA A 75 5.44 11.06 -11.77
C ALA A 75 6.12 9.70 -11.97
N LEU A 76 5.32 8.64 -12.21
CA LEU A 76 5.83 7.28 -12.44
C LEU A 76 6.68 7.15 -13.71
N ARG A 77 6.55 8.06 -14.69
CA ARG A 77 7.44 8.10 -15.88
C ARG A 77 8.80 8.71 -15.58
N THR A 78 8.89 9.56 -14.56
CA THR A 78 10.14 10.23 -14.19
C THR A 78 10.97 9.33 -13.29
N GLU A 79 10.38 8.81 -12.21
CA GLU A 79 11.07 7.99 -11.22
C GLU A 79 10.10 7.08 -10.44
N PRO A 80 10.61 5.96 -9.88
CA PRO A 80 9.85 5.16 -8.94
C PRO A 80 9.41 5.97 -7.72
N LEU A 81 8.11 5.94 -7.41
CA LEU A 81 7.61 6.39 -6.11
C LEU A 81 7.92 5.32 -5.06
N VAL A 82 8.58 5.75 -3.97
CA VAL A 82 9.08 4.88 -2.90
C VAL A 82 8.30 5.09 -1.61
N PHE A 83 7.90 3.99 -0.99
CA PHE A 83 7.17 3.96 0.27
C PHE A 83 7.85 3.02 1.24
N VAL A 84 7.86 3.37 2.52
CA VAL A 84 8.18 2.45 3.60
C VAL A 84 6.90 1.69 3.95
N LEU A 85 6.94 0.36 3.85
CA LEU A 85 5.90 -0.52 4.37
C LEU A 85 6.06 -0.64 5.87
N CYS A 86 5.02 -0.28 6.60
CA CYS A 86 4.96 -0.25 8.05
C CYS A 86 3.83 -1.14 8.56
N THR A 87 3.93 -1.58 9.81
CA THR A 87 2.87 -2.26 10.53
C THR A 87 2.70 -1.72 11.94
N VAL A 88 1.50 -1.83 12.47
CA VAL A 88 1.18 -1.43 13.85
C VAL A 88 0.13 -2.35 14.45
N ARG A 89 0.23 -2.60 15.76
CA ARG A 89 -0.83 -3.20 16.58
C ARG A 89 -1.39 -2.12 17.50
N ASP A 90 -2.62 -2.27 17.97
CA ASP A 90 -3.18 -1.37 18.97
C ASP A 90 -2.27 -1.25 20.20
N GLY A 91 -2.05 -0.01 20.64
CA GLY A 91 -1.10 0.34 21.71
C GLY A 91 0.33 0.56 21.25
N GLU A 92 0.79 -0.12 20.19
CA GLU A 92 2.19 -0.11 19.73
C GLU A 92 2.52 1.11 18.83
N PRO A 93 3.81 1.50 18.73
CA PRO A 93 4.28 2.41 17.68
C PRO A 93 4.31 1.71 16.31
N TRP A 94 4.42 2.50 15.24
CA TRP A 94 4.67 1.96 13.90
C TRP A 94 6.04 1.29 13.82
N ARG A 95 6.09 0.12 13.15
CA ARG A 95 7.32 -0.61 12.86
C ARG A 95 7.49 -0.77 11.35
N ALA A 96 8.66 -0.39 10.83
CA ALA A 96 9.01 -0.64 9.43
C ALA A 96 9.21 -2.14 9.17
N LEU A 97 8.74 -2.59 8.00
CA LEU A 97 8.89 -3.95 7.49
C LEU A 97 9.80 -4.01 6.26
N GLY A 98 9.83 -2.93 5.48
CA GLY A 98 10.64 -2.85 4.26
C GLY A 98 10.22 -1.68 3.39
N THR A 99 10.63 -1.72 2.13
CA THR A 99 10.37 -0.67 1.15
C THR A 99 9.58 -1.23 -0.02
N LEU A 100 8.57 -0.50 -0.49
CA LEU A 100 7.90 -0.74 -1.76
C LEU A 100 8.27 0.39 -2.72
N ALA A 101 8.78 0.01 -3.88
CA ALA A 101 8.98 0.91 -5.00
C ALA A 101 7.97 0.56 -6.09
N THR A 102 7.36 1.59 -6.66
CA THR A 102 6.49 1.43 -7.83
C THR A 102 7.32 1.13 -9.07
N GLY A 103 6.76 0.33 -9.98
CA GLY A 103 7.30 0.19 -11.34
C GLY A 103 6.87 1.36 -12.24
N PRO A 104 7.32 1.37 -13.50
CA PRO A 104 6.82 2.32 -14.50
C PRO A 104 5.29 2.14 -14.67
N PRO A 105 4.58 3.17 -15.16
CA PRO A 105 3.16 3.05 -15.40
C PRO A 105 2.90 1.99 -16.47
N SER A 106 1.84 1.21 -16.30
CA SER A 106 1.43 0.24 -17.30
C SER A 106 0.83 0.96 -18.53
N ASP A 107 1.25 0.50 -19.71
CA ASP A 107 0.67 0.86 -21.01
C ASP A 107 -0.51 -0.03 -21.41
N ALA A 108 -0.96 -0.92 -20.51
CA ALA A 108 -2.11 -1.78 -20.74
C ALA A 108 -3.37 -0.94 -21.06
N PRO A 109 -4.17 -1.34 -22.06
CA PRO A 109 -5.43 -0.69 -22.40
C PRO A 109 -6.38 -0.56 -21.20
N PRO A 110 -7.26 0.46 -21.19
CA PRO A 110 -8.38 0.49 -20.25
C PRO A 110 -9.20 -0.82 -20.35
N GLY A 111 -9.50 -1.44 -19.21
CA GLY A 111 -10.25 -2.70 -19.14
C GLY A 111 -9.40 -3.98 -19.20
N SER A 112 -8.10 -3.89 -19.49
CA SER A 112 -7.15 -5.00 -19.33
C SER A 112 -6.32 -4.88 -18.05
N THR A 113 -6.78 -4.06 -17.11
CA THR A 113 -6.13 -3.90 -15.80
C THR A 113 -6.29 -5.17 -14.99
N SER A 114 -5.21 -5.64 -14.38
CA SER A 114 -5.25 -6.74 -13.42
C SER A 114 -6.29 -6.46 -12.35
N SER A 115 -7.19 -7.44 -12.13
CA SER A 115 -8.07 -7.40 -10.97
C SER A 115 -7.24 -7.66 -9.71
N TYR A 116 -7.50 -6.90 -8.66
CA TYR A 116 -6.88 -7.08 -7.35
C TYR A 116 -7.90 -7.68 -6.39
N ASP A 117 -7.56 -8.80 -5.76
CA ASP A 117 -8.38 -9.46 -4.75
C ASP A 117 -7.52 -9.91 -3.56
N PRO A 118 -7.50 -9.15 -2.44
CA PRO A 118 -6.67 -9.46 -1.29
C PRO A 118 -7.15 -10.67 -0.48
N TYR A 119 -8.32 -11.25 -0.77
CA TYR A 119 -8.79 -12.48 -0.14
C TYR A 119 -8.39 -13.72 -0.96
N LEU A 120 -8.39 -13.62 -2.30
CA LEU A 120 -7.89 -14.68 -3.18
C LEU A 120 -6.37 -14.70 -3.23
N ASN A 121 -5.74 -13.54 -3.46
CA ASN A 121 -4.30 -13.40 -3.63
C ASN A 121 -3.66 -13.02 -2.29
N ALA A 122 -3.66 -13.97 -1.35
CA ALA A 122 -3.09 -13.81 -0.02
C ALA A 122 -2.05 -14.88 0.29
N LEU A 123 -1.20 -14.61 1.28
CA LEU A 123 -0.22 -15.60 1.77
C LEU A 123 -0.66 -16.18 3.11
N PRO A 124 -0.28 -17.44 3.46
CA PRO A 124 -0.67 -18.05 4.73
C PRO A 124 -0.31 -17.20 5.96
N GLY A 125 0.80 -16.48 5.92
CA GLY A 125 1.24 -15.57 6.99
C GLY A 125 0.85 -14.10 6.78
N LEU A 126 0.21 -13.74 5.66
CA LEU A 126 -0.15 -12.36 5.32
C LEU A 126 -1.46 -12.33 4.56
N ARG A 127 -2.55 -12.08 5.29
CA ARG A 127 -3.92 -12.10 4.74
C ARG A 127 -4.85 -11.17 5.50
N PRO A 128 -5.94 -10.66 4.91
CA PRO A 128 -6.97 -9.93 5.65
C PRO A 128 -7.46 -10.76 6.84
N THR A 129 -7.77 -10.09 7.96
CA THR A 129 -8.57 -10.76 9.00
C THR A 129 -10.01 -10.78 8.49
N SER A 130 -10.61 -11.97 8.38
CA SER A 130 -12.05 -12.10 8.11
C SER A 130 -12.83 -11.21 9.08
N ARG A 131 -13.88 -10.55 8.57
CA ARG A 131 -14.83 -9.79 9.41
C ARG A 131 -15.48 -10.70 10.43
#